data_AF-A0A318U374-F1
#
_entry.id   AF-A0A318U374-F1
#
_cell.length_a   1.000
_cell.length_b   1.000
_cell.length_c   1.000
_cell.angle_alpha   90.00
_cell.angle_beta   90.00
_cell.angle_gamma   90.00
#
_symmetry.space_group_name_H-M   'P 1'
#
loop_
_entity.id
_entity.type
_entity.pdbx_description
1 polymer ?
#
loop_
_entity_poly.entity_id
_entity_poly.type
_entity_poly.pdbx_seq_one_letter_code
_entity_poly.pdbx_strand_id
1 'polypeptide(L)' 'MQLQTDLQSWINRYVSGNPDTATEAEKAKKPLAGAKVEVLEDEENPGYYMGRFFLKPHFQLEGTDIGRSLVSKLPNTK' A
#
# COMPACT_ATOMS: atom_id res chain seq x y z
N MET A 1 -0.48 12.69 11.61
CA MET A 1 -1.57 12.37 10.67
C MET A 1 -2.22 11.05 11.07
N GLN A 2 -3.41 11.08 11.67
CA GLN A 2 -4.14 9.88 12.11
C GLN A 2 -4.39 8.91 10.94
N LEU A 3 -4.80 9.44 9.78
CA LEU A 3 -5.09 8.67 8.58
C LEU A 3 -3.90 7.83 8.09
N GLN A 4 -2.68 8.37 8.14
CA GLN A 4 -1.49 7.62 7.76
C GLN A 4 -1.25 6.43 8.70
N THR A 5 -1.39 6.64 10.01
CA THR A 5 -1.22 5.58 11.00
C THR A 5 -2.27 4.48 10.83
N ASP A 6 -3.51 4.85 10.55
CA ASP A 6 -4.60 3.90 10.34
C ASP A 6 -4.37 3.06 9.07
N LEU A 7 -4.01 3.71 7.96
CA LEU A 7 -3.69 3.02 6.71
C LEU A 7 -2.44 2.15 6.81
N GLN A 8 -1.40 2.62 7.51
CA GLN A 8 -0.20 1.84 7.77
C GLN A 8 -0.51 0.61 8.63
N SER A 9 -1.34 0.77 9.67
CA SER A 9 -1.77 -0.34 10.53
C SER A 9 -2.62 -1.35 9.77
N TRP A 10 -3.48 -0.88 8.87
CA TRP A 10 -4.28 -1.73 8.00
C TRP A 10 -3.39 -2.55 7.05
N ILE A 11 -2.46 -1.92 6.32
CA ILE A 11 -1.62 -2.64 5.35
C ILE A 11 -0.66 -3.62 6.04
N ASN A 12 -0.20 -3.31 7.26
CA ASN A 12 0.67 -4.19 8.05
C ASN A 12 0.03 -5.55 8.37
N ARG A 13 -1.31 -5.69 8.30
CA ARG A 13 -1.98 -6.99 8.44
C ARG A 13 -1.61 -7.97 7.34
N TYR A 14 -1.23 -7.47 6.17
CA TYR A 14 -0.84 -8.23 5.00
C TYR A 14 0.68 -8.34 4.82
N VAL A 15 1.44 -7.72 5.72
CA VAL A 15 2.92 -7.79 5.74
C VAL A 15 3.36 -8.95 6.62
N SER A 16 4.23 -9.80 6.09
CA SER A 16 4.88 -10.85 6.88
C SER A 16 5.95 -10.23 7.78
N GLY A 17 5.93 -10.60 9.07
CA GLY A 17 6.86 -10.04 10.06
C GLY A 17 8.31 -10.50 9.87
N ASN A 18 8.51 -11.71 9.33
CA ASN A 18 9.82 -12.26 9.00
C ASN A 18 9.78 -12.87 7.59
N PRO A 19 10.01 -12.07 6.54
CA PRO A 19 9.88 -12.52 5.15
C PRO A 19 10.81 -13.67 4.78
N ASP A 20 12.01 -13.73 5.39
CA ASP A 20 13.04 -14.72 5.07
C ASP A 20 12.75 -16.10 5.68
N THR A 21 12.03 -16.16 6.81
CA THR A 21 11.71 -17.40 7.51
C THR A 21 10.24 -17.81 7.37
N ALA A 22 9.41 -17.02 6.69
CA ALA A 22 7.99 -17.29 6.52
C ALA A 22 7.75 -18.54 5.67
N THR A 23 6.86 -19.41 6.13
CA THR A 23 6.42 -20.59 5.38
C THR A 23 5.64 -20.20 4.13
N GLU A 24 5.54 -21.09 3.13
CA GLU A 24 4.75 -20.80 1.92
C GLU A 24 3.27 -20.52 2.24
N ALA A 25 2.70 -21.22 3.22
CA ALA A 25 1.34 -20.98 3.69
C ALA A 25 1.18 -19.58 4.31
N GLU A 26 2.20 -19.07 5.01
CA GLU A 26 2.20 -17.70 5.54
C GLU A 26 2.41 -16.66 4.44
N LYS A 27 3.31 -16.91 3.48
CA LYS A 27 3.53 -16.03 2.32
C LYS A 27 2.27 -15.94 1.44
N ALA A 28 1.47 -17.00 1.35
CA ALA A 28 0.18 -16.98 0.66
C ALA A 28 -0.88 -16.14 1.41
N LYS A 29 -0.90 -16.19 2.75
CA LYS A 29 -1.81 -15.38 3.59
C LYS A 29 -1.39 -13.92 3.69
N LYS A 30 -0.09 -13.66 3.65
CA LYS A 30 0.54 -12.33 3.78
C LYS A 30 1.50 -12.14 2.60
N PRO A 31 1.00 -11.66 1.45
CA PRO A 31 1.78 -11.63 0.20
C PRO A 31 2.87 -10.56 0.17
N LEU A 32 2.90 -9.65 1.16
CA LEU A 32 3.83 -8.52 1.20
C LEU A 32 5.00 -8.80 2.15
N ALA A 33 6.22 -8.68 1.64
CA ALA A 33 7.44 -8.64 2.44
C ALA A 33 7.63 -7.29 3.15
N GLY A 34 6.97 -6.23 2.67
CA GLY A 34 6.99 -4.92 3.29
C GLY A 34 5.97 -3.98 2.65
N ALA A 35 5.53 -2.98 3.41
CA ALA A 35 4.65 -1.93 2.91
C ALA A 35 4.91 -0.60 3.62
N LYS A 36 4.80 0.51 2.87
CA LYS A 36 4.88 1.88 3.40
C LYS A 36 3.72 2.70 2.86
N VAL A 37 3.07 3.47 3.73
CA VAL A 37 2.02 4.41 3.38
C VAL A 37 2.50 5.83 3.65
N GLU A 38 2.34 6.69 2.67
CA GLU A 38 2.52 8.14 2.80
C GLU A 38 1.20 8.82 2.52
N VAL A 39 0.79 9.74 3.40
CA VAL A 39 -0.40 10.56 3.20
C VAL A 39 0.07 11.99 2.98
N LEU A 40 -0.37 12.60 1.88
CA LEU A 40 -0.09 13.99 1.57
C LEU A 40 -1.39 14.77 1.62
N GLU A 41 -1.38 15.90 2.32
CA GLU A 41 -2.50 16.84 2.34
C GLU A 41 -2.50 17.66 1.05
N ASP A 42 -3.68 17.83 0.46
CA ASP A 42 -3.86 18.71 -0.70
C ASP A 42 -4.13 20.12 -0.19
N GLU A 43 -3.12 21.00 -0.26
CA GLU A 43 -3.21 22.39 0.21
C GLU A 43 -4.25 23.21 -0.59
N GLU A 44 -4.54 22.82 -1.84
CA GLU A 44 -5.54 23.47 -2.69
C GLU A 44 -6.97 23.02 -2.36
N ASN A 45 -7.13 21.87 -1.70
CA ASN A 45 -8.42 21.28 -1.35
C ASN A 45 -8.42 20.79 0.12
N PRO A 46 -8.68 21.69 1.10
CA PRO A 46 -8.70 21.33 2.51
C PRO A 46 -9.64 20.14 2.80
N GLY A 47 -9.10 19.08 3.40
CA GLY A 47 -9.83 17.83 3.69
C GLY A 47 -9.66 16.72 2.65
N TYR A 48 -8.98 16.99 1.53
CA TYR A 48 -8.54 15.97 0.58
C TYR A 48 -7.13 15.50 0.93
N TYR A 49 -6.93 14.18 0.82
CA TYR A 49 -5.65 13.53 1.10
C TYR A 49 -5.28 12.61 -0.05
N MET A 50 -4.02 12.68 -0.49
CA MET A 50 -3.44 11.74 -1.44
C MET A 50 -2.68 10.65 -0.68
N GLY A 51 -3.13 9.39 -0.81
CA GLY A 51 -2.43 8.24 -0.25
C GLY A 51 -1.50 7.59 -1.26
N ARG A 52 -0.20 7.54 -0.98
CA ARG A 52 0.79 6.78 -1.75
C ARG A 52 1.12 5.49 -1.00
N PHE A 53 0.97 4.35 -1.68
CA PHE A 53 1.22 3.03 -1.13
C PHE A 53 2.42 2.40 -1.84
N PHE A 54 3.47 2.11 -1.09
CA PHE A 54 4.64 1.38 -1.58
C PHE A 54 4.54 -0.06 -1.07
N LEU A 55 4.41 -1.01 -1.99
CA LEU A 55 4.22 -2.42 -1.68
C LEU A 55 5.42 -3.22 -2.18
N LYS A 56 6.00 -4.04 -1.31
CA LYS A 56 7.08 -4.97 -1.64
C LYS A 56 6.54 -6.40 -1.54
N PRO A 57 6.30 -7.11 -2.66
CA PRO A 57 5.81 -8.49 -2.63
C PRO A 57 6.91 -9.49 -2.21
N HIS A 58 6.51 -10.67 -1.73
CA HIS A 58 7.45 -11.78 -1.45
C HIS A 58 7.96 -12.47 -2.71
N PHE A 59 7.05 -12.65 -3.67
CA PHE A 59 7.35 -13.30 -4.94
C PHE A 59 7.38 -12.23 -6.02
N GLN A 60 8.45 -12.24 -6.80
CA GLN A 60 8.53 -11.42 -7.99
C GLN A 60 7.66 -12.09 -9.05
N LEU A 61 6.48 -11.54 -9.30
CA LEU A 61 5.70 -11.93 -10.47
C LEU A 61 6.49 -11.42 -11.69
N GLU A 62 7.24 -12.30 -12.34
CA GLU A 62 7.79 -12.01 -13.66
C GLU A 62 6.61 -11.78 -14.62
N GLY A 63 6.28 -10.51 -14.82
CA GLY A 63 5.25 -10.05 -15.73
C GLY A 63 3.99 -9.53 -15.04
N THR A 64 3.99 -8.24 -14.64
CA THR A 64 2.96 -7.25 -15.02
C THR A 64 3.16 -5.99 -14.17
N ASP A 65 3.29 -4.87 -14.86
CA ASP A 65 3.32 -3.52 -14.31
C ASP A 65 1.93 -3.20 -13.72
N ILE A 66 1.70 -3.51 -12.43
CA ILE A 66 0.45 -3.17 -11.73
C ILE A 66 0.66 -1.86 -10.97
N GLY A 67 0.63 -0.76 -11.71
CA GLY A 67 0.38 0.57 -11.14
C GLY A 67 -1.10 0.72 -10.82
N ARG A 68 -1.54 0.34 -9.61
CA ARG A 68 -2.89 0.69 -9.12
C ARG A 68 -2.81 1.92 -8.24
N SER A 69 -3.27 3.05 -8.77
CA SER A 69 -3.55 4.25 -8.00
C SER A 69 -5.04 4.28 -7.62
N LEU A 70 -5.33 4.16 -6.33
CA LEU A 70 -6.66 4.40 -5.77
C LEU A 70 -6.72 5.88 -5.41
N VAL A 71 -7.02 6.71 -6.42
CA VAL A 71 -7.30 8.13 -6.20
C VAL A 71 -8.77 8.27 -5.81
N SER A 72 -9.03 8.81 -4.62
CA SER A 72 -10.37 9.13 -4.10
C SER A 72 -11.09 10.19 -4.95
N LYS A 73 -10.37 10.87 -5.85
CA LYS A 73 -10.90 11.80 -6.84
C LYS A 73 -10.66 11.20 -8.22
N LEU A 74 -11.73 10.84 -8.93
CA LEU A 74 -11.67 10.55 -10.36
C LEU A 74 -10.97 11.72 -11.05
N PRO A 75 -9.92 11.52 -11.86
CA PRO A 75 -9.38 12.60 -12.67
C PRO A 75 -10.51 13.07 -13.58
N ASN A 76 -10.95 14.31 -13.37
CA ASN A 76 -11.90 14.95 -14.26
C ASN A 76 -11.14 15.19 -15.57
N THR A 77 -11.26 14.25 -16.50
CA THR A 77 -10.86 14.46 -17.89
C THR A 77 -11.65 15.67 -18.39
N LYS A 78 -10.96 16.81 -18.51
CA LYS A 78 -11.37 17.84 -19.47
C LYS A 78 -10.93 17.39 -20.86
#